data_AF-A0A7N0RBE0-F1
#
_entry.id   AF-A0A7N0RBE0-F1
#
_cell.length_a   1.000
_cell.length_b   1.000
_cell.length_c   1.000
_cell.angle_alpha   90.00
_cell.angle_beta   90.00
_cell.angle_gamma   90.00
#
_symmetry.space_group_name_H-M   'P 1'
#
loop_
_entity.id
_entity.type
_entity.pdbx_description
1 polymer ?
#
loop_
_entity_poly.entity_id
_entity_poly.type
_entity_poly.pdbx_seq_one_letter_code
_entity_poly.pdbx_strand_id
1 'polypeptide(L)'
;MGSTFSAIADYVTGSCSRTPPPSPGLGDLPEDCVALVLIRLDPTEICRLAVLNRAFRGASLTDTVWESKLPHNYRLLVQKLFGKAGDGLGNRTIYANLSRPNSFDDGTKVVWLHKTSGGLCMSISSKGLAITGIDDRRYWSYLPTQESRFGTVAYLQQTWWLEVEGEVEFPLPAGTYNVLFRLQLGRASKRFCHRVCNSEHVRGWDKKPARFQLWTSDGQYAATQHFLTDPGKWIIYHAGNFTVDKPDQLTKVKFSMTQIDCTHLKGGLCVDSVLIVPKMR
;
A
#
# COMPACT_ATOMS: atom_id res chain seq x y z
N MET A 1 85.27 32.99 5.17
CA MET A 1 85.45 33.46 6.55
C MET A 1 84.47 32.71 7.44
N GLY A 2 85.00 31.93 8.38
CA GLY A 2 84.31 31.24 9.50
C GLY A 2 83.33 30.11 9.10
N SER A 3 83.26 28.96 9.76
CA SER A 3 84.04 28.33 10.82
C SER A 3 83.46 26.92 11.00
N THR A 4 84.34 25.93 11.06
CA THR A 4 84.26 24.63 11.77
C THR A 4 82.94 24.19 12.43
N PHE A 5 82.54 22.93 12.24
CA PHE A 5 82.61 21.92 13.32
C PHE A 5 82.49 20.48 12.78
N SER A 6 83.11 19.58 13.55
CA SER A 6 83.44 18.19 13.25
C SER A 6 82.46 17.22 13.91
N ALA A 7 82.22 16.10 13.23
CA ALA A 7 82.18 14.72 13.71
C ALA A 7 81.15 14.21 14.78
N ILE A 8 80.58 13.06 14.40
CA ILE A 8 80.23 11.86 15.18
C ILE A 8 78.82 11.73 15.77
N ALA A 9 78.08 10.84 15.10
CA ALA A 9 77.16 9.79 15.53
C ALA A 9 76.23 10.04 16.73
N ASP A 10 74.93 9.92 16.45
CA ASP A 10 74.05 9.10 17.28
C ASP A 10 73.25 8.14 16.40
N TYR A 11 73.39 6.86 16.73
CA TYR A 11 72.58 5.75 16.23
C TYR A 11 71.12 6.00 16.62
N VAL A 12 70.28 6.30 15.64
CA VAL A 12 68.84 6.06 15.78
C VAL A 12 68.41 5.20 14.60
N THR A 13 68.29 3.91 14.90
CA THR A 13 67.50 2.96 14.12
C THR A 13 66.08 3.50 13.97
N GLY A 14 65.85 4.25 12.90
CA GLY A 14 64.53 4.64 12.42
C GLY A 14 63.81 3.40 11.95
N SER A 15 63.16 2.70 12.89
CA SER A 15 62.10 1.74 12.60
C SER A 15 61.07 2.43 11.70
N CYS A 16 61.07 2.08 10.43
CA CYS A 16 59.91 2.32 9.57
C CYS A 16 58.78 1.46 10.14
N SER A 17 57.99 2.03 11.05
CA SER A 17 56.70 1.46 11.44
C SER A 17 55.81 1.47 10.20
N ARG A 18 55.86 0.37 9.43
CA ARG A 18 54.83 0.03 8.47
C ARG A 18 53.52 0.00 9.26
N THR A 19 52.70 1.03 9.11
CA THR A 19 51.31 0.94 9.51
C THR A 19 50.73 -0.29 8.80
N PRO A 20 50.11 -1.23 9.54
CA PRO A 20 49.46 -2.36 8.89
C PRO A 20 48.42 -1.79 7.90
N PRO A 21 48.26 -2.39 6.72
CA PRO A 21 47.22 -1.95 5.79
C PRO A 21 45.89 -1.92 6.55
N PRO A 22 45.05 -0.89 6.33
CA PRO A 22 43.78 -0.78 7.02
C PRO A 22 43.00 -2.09 6.84
N SER A 23 42.49 -2.63 7.95
CA SER A 23 41.70 -3.86 7.92
C SER A 23 40.54 -3.70 6.94
N PRO A 24 40.30 -4.66 6.03
CA PRO A 24 39.24 -4.53 5.03
C PRO A 24 37.89 -4.36 5.73
N GLY A 25 37.16 -3.33 5.32
CA GLY A 25 35.84 -3.00 5.85
C GLY A 25 34.73 -3.40 4.88
N LEU A 26 33.47 -3.22 5.31
CA LEU A 26 32.30 -3.47 4.44
C LEU A 26 32.28 -2.63 3.15
N GLY A 27 33.00 -1.51 3.13
CA GLY A 27 33.12 -0.65 1.95
C GLY A 27 34.05 -1.18 0.86
N ASP A 28 34.86 -2.19 1.18
CA ASP A 28 35.84 -2.81 0.25
C ASP A 28 35.26 -4.05 -0.47
N LEU A 29 34.02 -4.44 -0.15
CA LEU A 29 33.32 -5.54 -0.80
C LEU A 29 32.96 -5.18 -2.26
N PRO A 30 33.13 -6.11 -3.21
CA PRO A 30 32.60 -5.93 -4.56
C PRO A 30 31.08 -5.69 -4.56
N GLU A 31 30.61 -4.81 -5.44
CA GLU A 31 29.18 -4.46 -5.51
C GLU A 31 28.29 -5.68 -5.76
N ASP A 32 28.75 -6.66 -6.54
CA ASP A 32 28.03 -7.91 -6.80
C ASP A 32 27.79 -8.73 -5.52
N CYS A 33 28.81 -8.81 -4.65
CA CYS A 33 28.68 -9.50 -3.36
C CYS A 33 27.66 -8.78 -2.45
N VAL A 34 27.67 -7.46 -2.46
CA VAL A 34 26.72 -6.65 -1.69
C VAL A 34 25.31 -6.78 -2.26
N ALA A 35 25.15 -6.84 -3.58
CA ALA A 35 23.86 -7.01 -4.25
C ALA A 35 23.16 -8.31 -3.82
N LEU A 36 23.91 -9.41 -3.67
CA LEU A 36 23.38 -10.68 -3.16
C LEU A 36 22.79 -10.57 -1.75
N VAL A 37 23.36 -9.70 -0.90
CA VAL A 37 22.82 -9.39 0.43
C VAL A 37 21.57 -8.51 0.29
N LEU A 38 21.64 -7.44 -0.50
CA LEU A 38 20.52 -6.50 -0.68
C LEU A 38 19.27 -7.18 -1.25
N ILE A 39 19.41 -8.16 -2.14
CA ILE A 39 18.29 -8.95 -2.69
C ILE A 39 17.48 -9.67 -1.59
N ARG A 40 18.04 -9.90 -0.41
CA ARG A 40 17.35 -10.55 0.71
C ARG A 40 16.67 -9.58 1.69
N LEU A 41 16.94 -8.29 1.55
CA LEU A 41 16.43 -7.24 2.45
C LEU A 41 15.17 -6.59 1.90
N ASP A 42 14.37 -5.98 2.75
CA ASP A 42 13.22 -5.22 2.26
C ASP A 42 13.68 -3.91 1.57
N PRO A 43 12.84 -3.31 0.69
CA PRO A 43 13.23 -2.11 -0.05
C PRO A 43 13.54 -0.90 0.84
N THR A 44 12.95 -0.82 2.05
CA THR A 44 13.24 0.25 3.01
C THR A 44 14.60 0.06 3.68
N GLU A 45 14.99 -1.18 3.98
CA GLU A 45 16.31 -1.55 4.45
C GLU A 45 17.39 -1.29 3.39
N ILE A 46 17.14 -1.64 2.13
CA ILE A 46 18.05 -1.33 1.00
C ILE A 46 18.33 0.18 0.96
N CYS A 47 17.29 1.01 1.05
CA CYS A 47 17.44 2.47 1.04
C CYS A 47 18.27 2.98 2.23
N ARG A 48 18.15 2.35 3.41
CA ARG A 48 18.94 2.71 4.60
C ARG A 48 20.40 2.33 4.43
N LEU A 49 20.67 1.12 3.94
CA LEU A 49 22.04 0.64 3.76
C LEU A 49 22.78 1.37 2.63
N ALA A 50 22.07 1.83 1.60
CA ALA A 50 22.62 2.59 0.48
C ALA A 50 23.38 3.87 0.91
N VAL A 51 23.12 4.40 2.11
CA VAL A 51 23.76 5.62 2.62
C VAL A 51 25.03 5.32 3.43
N LEU A 52 25.27 4.06 3.82
CA LEU A 52 26.35 3.72 4.74
C LEU A 52 27.75 3.80 4.12
N ASN A 53 27.91 3.34 2.88
CA ASN A 53 29.20 3.39 2.17
C ASN A 53 29.01 3.27 0.65
N ARG A 54 30.11 3.44 -0.11
CA ARG A 54 30.10 3.44 -1.57
C ARG A 54 29.67 2.10 -2.18
N ALA A 55 30.12 0.97 -1.64
CA ALA A 55 29.78 -0.36 -2.15
C ALA A 55 28.26 -0.63 -2.03
N PHE A 56 27.66 -0.33 -0.87
CA PHE A 56 26.21 -0.45 -0.68
C PHE A 56 25.43 0.54 -1.54
N ARG A 57 25.94 1.76 -1.70
CA ARG A 57 25.34 2.75 -2.60
C ARG A 57 25.31 2.25 -4.04
N GLY A 58 26.45 1.79 -4.55
CA GLY A 58 26.59 1.25 -5.91
C GLY A 58 25.69 0.03 -6.13
N ALA A 59 25.78 -0.96 -5.25
CA ALA A 59 24.94 -2.15 -5.31
C ALA A 59 23.43 -1.82 -5.27
N SER A 60 23.01 -0.86 -4.45
CA SER A 60 21.60 -0.43 -4.37
C SER A 60 21.08 0.29 -5.63
N LEU A 61 21.97 0.71 -6.54
CA LEU A 61 21.59 1.36 -7.80
C LEU A 61 21.39 0.35 -8.93
N THR A 62 21.78 -0.91 -8.74
CA THR A 62 21.68 -1.96 -9.76
C THR A 62 20.23 -2.38 -9.99
N ASP A 63 19.86 -2.59 -11.26
CA ASP A 63 18.50 -2.98 -11.63
C ASP A 63 18.13 -4.39 -11.17
N THR A 64 19.12 -5.28 -11.00
CA THR A 64 18.93 -6.65 -10.51
C THR A 64 18.37 -6.69 -9.10
N VAL A 65 18.84 -5.81 -8.21
CA VAL A 65 18.34 -5.68 -6.83
C VAL A 65 16.88 -5.25 -6.84
N TRP A 66 16.49 -4.31 -7.69
CA TRP A 66 15.11 -3.81 -7.73
C TRP A 66 14.15 -4.69 -8.53
N GLU A 67 14.65 -5.43 -9.53
CA GLU A 67 13.88 -6.45 -10.22
C GLU A 67 13.37 -7.51 -9.25
N SER A 68 14.21 -7.93 -8.29
CA SER A 68 13.84 -8.90 -7.26
C SER A 68 12.77 -8.39 -6.28
N LYS A 69 12.48 -7.07 -6.28
CA LYS A 69 11.47 -6.44 -5.41
C LYS A 69 10.18 -6.11 -6.13
N LEU A 70 10.20 -6.16 -7.45
CA LEU A 70 9.02 -5.93 -8.27
C LEU A 70 8.17 -7.20 -8.37
N PRO A 71 6.84 -7.07 -8.46
CA PRO A 71 5.99 -8.21 -8.79
C PRO A 71 6.36 -8.81 -10.15
N HIS A 72 6.21 -10.12 -10.32
CA HIS A 72 6.64 -10.78 -11.57
C HIS A 72 5.99 -10.19 -12.83
N ASN A 73 4.73 -9.75 -12.72
CA ASN A 73 3.96 -9.13 -13.79
C ASN A 73 4.09 -7.58 -13.84
N TYR A 74 5.14 -7.00 -13.25
CA TYR A 74 5.30 -5.53 -13.17
C TYR A 74 5.27 -4.84 -14.54
N ARG A 75 5.70 -5.52 -15.61
CA ARG A 75 5.66 -4.96 -16.98
C ARG A 75 4.22 -4.68 -17.42
N LEU A 76 3.28 -5.57 -17.11
CA LEU A 76 1.85 -5.36 -17.37
C LEU A 76 1.29 -4.21 -16.51
N LEU A 77 1.74 -4.10 -15.24
CA LEU A 77 1.36 -2.99 -14.36
C LEU A 77 1.82 -1.64 -14.92
N VAL A 78 3.08 -1.57 -15.36
CA VAL A 78 3.67 -0.36 -15.95
C VAL A 78 2.93 0.02 -17.23
N GLN A 79 2.68 -0.94 -18.11
CA GLN A 79 1.93 -0.69 -19.34
C GLN A 79 0.51 -0.18 -19.04
N LYS A 80 -0.20 -0.79 -18.08
CA LYS A 80 -1.58 -0.41 -17.72
C LYS A 80 -1.66 0.96 -17.05
N LEU A 81 -0.69 1.32 -16.20
CA LEU A 81 -0.74 2.55 -15.40
C LEU A 81 -0.04 3.75 -16.05
N PHE A 82 1.05 3.50 -16.77
CA PHE A 82 1.90 4.56 -17.33
C PHE A 82 1.94 4.55 -18.87
N GLY A 83 1.47 3.48 -19.52
CA GLY A 83 1.56 3.34 -20.97
C GLY A 83 2.99 3.52 -21.47
N LYS A 84 3.17 4.30 -22.55
CA LYS A 84 4.49 4.62 -23.12
C LYS A 84 5.42 5.39 -22.19
N ALA A 85 4.89 6.10 -21.18
CA ALA A 85 5.72 6.83 -20.22
C ALA A 85 6.51 5.88 -19.30
N GLY A 86 6.14 4.60 -19.27
CA GLY A 86 6.86 3.56 -18.56
C GLY A 86 8.05 2.96 -19.32
N ASP A 87 8.18 3.23 -20.63
CA ASP A 87 9.19 2.61 -21.47
C ASP A 87 10.59 3.11 -21.11
N GLY A 88 11.55 2.18 -21.00
CA GLY A 88 12.95 2.50 -20.72
C GLY A 88 13.25 2.96 -19.28
N LEU A 89 12.29 2.95 -18.37
CA LEU A 89 12.54 3.21 -16.96
C LEU A 89 13.33 2.07 -16.32
N GLY A 90 14.38 2.41 -15.55
CA GLY A 90 15.09 1.44 -14.71
C GLY A 90 14.17 0.87 -13.61
N ASN A 91 14.45 -0.35 -13.16
CA ASN A 91 13.62 -1.11 -12.21
C ASN A 91 13.44 -0.37 -10.88
N ARG A 92 14.48 0.35 -10.42
CA ARG A 92 14.38 1.21 -9.24
C ARG A 92 13.33 2.30 -9.41
N THR A 93 13.33 2.98 -10.55
CA THR A 93 12.40 4.07 -10.86
C THR A 93 10.98 3.53 -11.00
N ILE A 94 10.83 2.37 -11.66
CA ILE A 94 9.56 1.65 -11.74
C ILE A 94 9.03 1.35 -10.34
N TYR A 95 9.85 0.76 -9.45
CA TYR A 95 9.44 0.46 -8.08
C TYR A 95 9.01 1.72 -7.33
N ALA A 96 9.78 2.81 -7.45
CA ALA A 96 9.46 4.08 -6.81
C ALA A 96 8.14 4.69 -7.32
N ASN A 97 7.87 4.61 -8.62
CA ASN A 97 6.63 5.10 -9.24
C ASN A 97 5.44 4.23 -8.85
N LEU A 98 5.57 2.91 -8.90
CA LEU A 98 4.52 1.98 -8.49
C LEU A 98 4.25 2.05 -6.98
N SER A 99 5.23 2.45 -6.15
CA SER A 99 5.04 2.66 -4.70
C SER A 99 4.27 3.95 -4.36
N ARG A 100 4.10 4.86 -5.32
CA ARG A 100 3.24 6.04 -5.17
C ARG A 100 1.78 5.66 -5.48
N PRO A 101 0.79 6.42 -5.00
CA PRO A 101 -0.59 6.24 -5.40
C PRO A 101 -0.75 6.51 -6.91
N ASN A 102 -1.20 5.50 -7.66
CA ASN A 102 -1.47 5.58 -9.10
C ASN A 102 -2.97 5.42 -9.34
N SER A 103 -3.63 6.51 -9.72
CA SER A 103 -5.07 6.53 -9.98
C SER A 103 -5.40 6.00 -11.37
N PHE A 104 -6.51 5.28 -11.49
CA PHE A 104 -7.09 4.84 -12.76
C PHE A 104 -8.62 4.82 -12.63
N ASP A 105 -9.33 4.49 -13.73
CA ASP A 105 -10.79 4.40 -13.76
C ASP A 105 -11.46 5.71 -13.28
N ASP A 106 -11.14 6.79 -13.98
CA ASP A 106 -11.56 8.17 -13.69
C ASP A 106 -11.26 8.63 -12.25
N GLY A 107 -10.19 8.10 -11.67
CA GLY A 107 -9.74 8.44 -10.33
C GLY A 107 -10.55 7.78 -9.20
N THR A 108 -11.48 6.88 -9.54
CA THR A 108 -12.26 6.15 -8.54
C THR A 108 -11.50 4.98 -7.92
N LYS A 109 -10.39 4.56 -8.57
CA LYS A 109 -9.54 3.45 -8.12
C LYS A 109 -8.08 3.91 -8.08
N VAL A 110 -7.35 3.42 -7.09
CA VAL A 110 -5.93 3.76 -6.87
C VAL A 110 -5.16 2.49 -6.55
N VAL A 111 -4.01 2.29 -7.18
CA VAL A 111 -3.08 1.20 -6.88
C VAL A 111 -1.72 1.71 -6.42
N TRP A 112 -1.03 0.93 -5.58
CA TRP A 112 0.34 1.21 -5.17
C TRP A 112 1.02 -0.08 -4.67
N LEU A 113 2.35 -0.14 -4.70
CA LEU A 113 3.10 -1.19 -4.01
C LEU A 113 3.25 -0.86 -2.53
N HIS A 114 3.04 -1.85 -1.68
CA HIS A 114 3.40 -1.75 -0.27
C HIS A 114 4.92 -1.65 -0.15
N LYS A 115 5.42 -0.52 0.40
CA LYS A 115 6.84 -0.14 0.36
C LYS A 115 7.80 -1.19 0.93
N THR A 116 7.37 -1.97 1.91
CA THR A 116 8.19 -3.00 2.56
C THR A 116 8.07 -4.36 1.86
N SER A 117 6.87 -4.78 1.49
CA SER A 117 6.67 -6.14 0.94
C SER A 117 6.74 -6.21 -0.58
N GLY A 118 6.68 -5.07 -1.28
CA GLY A 118 6.57 -5.03 -2.74
C GLY A 118 5.24 -5.55 -3.28
N GLY A 119 4.30 -5.93 -2.41
CA GLY A 119 2.99 -6.46 -2.80
C GLY A 119 2.05 -5.36 -3.31
N LEU A 120 1.28 -5.66 -4.35
CA LEU A 120 0.36 -4.71 -4.97
C LEU A 120 -0.90 -4.50 -4.11
N CYS A 121 -1.14 -3.27 -3.69
CA CYS A 121 -2.35 -2.84 -3.01
C CYS A 121 -3.25 -2.04 -3.94
N MET A 122 -4.54 -2.08 -3.67
CA MET A 122 -5.56 -1.30 -4.37
C MET A 122 -6.59 -0.74 -3.39
N SER A 123 -7.14 0.42 -3.74
CA SER A 123 -8.29 1.03 -3.08
C SER A 123 -9.32 1.46 -4.11
N ILE A 124 -10.59 1.22 -3.82
CA ILE A 124 -11.74 1.58 -4.64
C ILE A 124 -12.61 2.53 -3.81
N SER A 125 -12.80 3.76 -4.29
CA SER A 125 -13.61 4.78 -3.62
C SER A 125 -15.10 4.44 -3.62
N SER A 126 -15.86 5.06 -2.72
CA SER A 126 -17.33 4.98 -2.72
C SER A 126 -18.00 5.47 -4.01
N LYS A 127 -17.32 6.28 -4.83
CA LYS A 127 -17.80 6.68 -6.17
C LYS A 127 -17.54 5.63 -7.24
N GLY A 128 -16.61 4.70 -6.99
CA GLY A 128 -16.34 3.55 -7.85
C GLY A 128 -17.10 2.29 -7.43
N LEU A 129 -18.05 2.41 -6.49
CA LEU A 129 -18.93 1.33 -6.01
C LEU A 129 -20.34 1.54 -6.53
N ALA A 130 -21.03 0.44 -6.82
CA ALA A 130 -22.47 0.44 -7.09
C ALA A 130 -23.21 0.36 -5.75
N ILE A 131 -23.89 1.44 -5.37
CA ILE A 131 -24.62 1.53 -4.10
C ILE A 131 -26.10 1.70 -4.41
N THR A 132 -26.94 0.80 -3.89
CA THR A 132 -28.39 0.85 -4.15
C THR A 132 -28.99 2.15 -3.61
N GLY A 133 -29.63 2.92 -4.50
CA GLY A 133 -30.28 4.19 -4.18
C GLY A 133 -29.34 5.39 -4.03
N ILE A 134 -28.07 5.28 -4.44
CA ILE A 134 -27.05 6.34 -4.28
C ILE A 134 -27.42 7.68 -4.93
N ASP A 135 -28.19 7.64 -6.02
CA ASP A 135 -28.63 8.84 -6.74
C ASP A 135 -29.75 9.61 -6.01
N ASP A 136 -30.44 8.96 -5.08
CA ASP A 136 -31.49 9.58 -4.29
C ASP A 136 -30.92 10.25 -3.03
N ARG A 137 -30.97 11.58 -3.02
CA ARG A 137 -30.49 12.41 -1.92
C ARG A 137 -31.24 12.21 -0.59
N ARG A 138 -32.39 11.52 -0.60
CA ARG A 138 -33.14 11.14 0.61
C ARG A 138 -32.49 9.96 1.33
N TYR A 139 -31.74 9.14 0.60
CA TYR A 139 -31.06 7.96 1.14
C TYR A 139 -29.58 8.24 1.33
N TRP A 140 -28.91 8.83 0.34
CA TRP A 140 -27.47 9.01 0.35
C TRP A 140 -27.02 10.44 0.09
N SER A 141 -25.84 10.79 0.58
CA SER A 141 -25.15 12.01 0.18
C SER A 141 -23.64 11.78 0.15
N TYR A 142 -22.95 12.42 -0.79
CA TYR A 142 -21.50 12.46 -0.77
C TYR A 142 -21.02 13.57 0.16
N LEU A 143 -20.16 13.21 1.12
CA LEU A 143 -19.58 14.15 2.06
C LEU A 143 -18.11 14.38 1.75
N PRO A 144 -17.65 15.64 1.57
CA PRO A 144 -16.24 15.94 1.46
C PRO A 144 -15.54 15.70 2.81
N THR A 145 -14.37 15.07 2.78
CA THR A 145 -13.59 14.80 3.99
C THR A 145 -12.11 14.64 3.67
N GLN A 146 -11.26 15.12 4.58
CA GLN A 146 -9.80 14.91 4.52
C GLN A 146 -9.38 13.56 5.11
N GLU A 147 -10.31 12.81 5.70
CA GLU A 147 -10.06 11.48 6.30
C GLU A 147 -10.17 10.35 5.26
N SER A 148 -10.49 10.68 4.02
CA SER A 148 -10.53 9.79 2.86
C SER A 148 -9.39 10.11 1.91
N ARG A 149 -8.80 9.07 1.31
CA ARG A 149 -7.81 9.24 0.23
C ARG A 149 -8.41 9.84 -1.04
N PHE A 150 -9.73 9.72 -1.22
CA PHE A 150 -10.45 10.23 -2.38
C PHE A 150 -11.10 11.59 -2.12
N GLY A 151 -10.92 12.15 -0.91
CA GLY A 151 -11.51 13.43 -0.53
C GLY A 151 -13.03 13.42 -0.32
N THR A 152 -13.71 12.30 -0.56
CA THR A 152 -15.17 12.16 -0.43
C THR A 152 -15.56 10.77 0.03
N VAL A 153 -16.64 10.68 0.81
CA VAL A 153 -17.24 9.41 1.29
C VAL A 153 -18.73 9.41 0.99
N ALA A 154 -19.35 8.23 0.85
CA ALA A 154 -20.80 8.11 0.72
C ALA A 154 -21.42 7.97 2.11
N TYR A 155 -22.38 8.83 2.44
CA TYR A 155 -23.05 8.85 3.73
C TYR A 155 -24.51 8.43 3.58
N LEU A 156 -24.90 7.40 4.32
CA LEU A 156 -26.26 6.90 4.39
C LEU A 156 -27.05 7.72 5.41
N GLN A 157 -28.06 8.44 4.94
CA GLN A 157 -29.05 9.10 5.80
C GLN A 157 -29.99 8.07 6.41
N GLN A 158 -30.64 7.29 5.55
CA GLN A 158 -31.56 6.25 5.97
C GLN A 158 -31.83 5.22 4.86
N THR A 159 -31.95 3.93 5.21
CA THR A 159 -32.44 2.88 4.31
C THR A 159 -32.96 1.67 5.09
N TRP A 160 -33.84 0.88 4.47
CA TRP A 160 -34.19 -0.47 4.92
C TRP A 160 -33.34 -1.53 4.19
N TRP A 161 -32.94 -1.23 2.96
CA TRP A 161 -32.20 -2.10 2.06
C TRP A 161 -30.79 -1.53 1.85
N LEU A 162 -29.79 -2.14 2.48
CA LEU A 162 -28.39 -1.80 2.24
C LEU A 162 -27.75 -2.83 1.31
N GLU A 163 -27.21 -2.34 0.21
CA GLU A 163 -26.44 -3.12 -0.75
C GLU A 163 -25.38 -2.21 -1.38
N VAL A 164 -24.13 -2.59 -1.17
CA VAL A 164 -22.94 -1.92 -1.69
C VAL A 164 -22.13 -2.96 -2.41
N GLU A 165 -21.91 -2.77 -3.70
CA GLU A 165 -21.22 -3.71 -4.57
C GLU A 165 -20.03 -3.04 -5.25
N GLY A 166 -19.02 -3.82 -5.56
CA GLY A 166 -17.92 -3.37 -6.38
C GLY A 166 -17.35 -4.52 -7.19
N GLU A 167 -16.77 -4.13 -8.32
CA GLU A 167 -16.17 -5.04 -9.27
C GLU A 167 -14.88 -4.41 -9.78
N VAL A 168 -13.84 -5.24 -9.92
CA VAL A 168 -12.60 -4.82 -10.54
C VAL A 168 -12.00 -5.95 -11.34
N GLU A 169 -11.45 -5.59 -12.50
CA GLU A 169 -10.71 -6.48 -13.38
C GLU A 169 -9.30 -5.93 -13.58
N PHE A 170 -8.31 -6.59 -12.98
CA PHE A 170 -6.96 -6.07 -12.88
C PHE A 170 -5.89 -7.18 -12.91
N PRO A 171 -4.71 -6.97 -13.52
CA PRO A 171 -3.61 -7.95 -13.52
C PRO A 171 -2.95 -7.99 -12.14
N LEU A 172 -3.63 -8.59 -11.16
CA LEU A 172 -3.09 -8.76 -9.81
C LEU A 172 -1.92 -9.75 -9.83
N PRO A 173 -0.77 -9.44 -9.20
CA PRO A 173 0.30 -10.40 -9.04
C PRO A 173 -0.16 -11.66 -8.30
N ALA A 174 0.53 -12.77 -8.50
CA ALA A 174 0.23 -14.02 -7.81
C ALA A 174 0.37 -13.85 -6.29
N GLY A 175 -0.56 -14.44 -5.53
CA GLY A 175 -0.59 -14.34 -4.08
C GLY A 175 -1.99 -14.35 -3.49
N THR A 176 -2.08 -14.34 -2.16
CA THR A 176 -3.35 -14.24 -1.44
C THR A 176 -3.64 -12.79 -1.11
N TYR A 177 -4.87 -12.35 -1.33
CA TYR A 177 -5.32 -10.98 -1.05
C TYR A 177 -6.47 -10.99 -0.04
N ASN A 178 -6.54 -9.94 0.77
CA ASN A 178 -7.68 -9.64 1.62
C ASN A 178 -8.52 -8.55 0.96
N VAL A 179 -9.84 -8.71 1.01
CA VAL A 179 -10.80 -7.66 0.67
C VAL A 179 -11.32 -7.04 1.96
N LEU A 180 -11.17 -5.73 2.11
CA LEU A 180 -11.46 -5.02 3.34
C LEU A 180 -12.34 -3.79 3.07
N PHE A 181 -13.41 -3.60 3.81
CA PHE A 181 -14.28 -2.43 3.72
C PHE A 181 -13.89 -1.43 4.81
N ARG A 182 -13.54 -0.20 4.42
CA ARG A 182 -13.31 0.90 5.36
C ARG A 182 -14.59 1.68 5.57
N LEU A 183 -15.17 1.54 6.76
CA LEU A 183 -16.47 2.08 7.14
C LEU A 183 -16.37 2.90 8.42
N GLN A 184 -17.30 3.82 8.63
CA GLN A 184 -17.47 4.54 9.89
C GLN A 184 -18.95 4.74 10.19
N LEU A 185 -19.35 4.56 11.44
CA LEU A 185 -20.66 5.01 11.91
C LEU A 185 -20.58 6.46 12.42
N GLY A 186 -21.54 7.27 12.01
CA GLY A 186 -21.64 8.70 12.32
C GLY A 186 -21.03 9.58 11.24
N ARG A 187 -21.24 10.89 11.40
CA ARG A 187 -20.77 11.93 10.49
C ARG A 187 -19.59 12.67 11.12
N ALA A 188 -18.40 12.48 10.57
CA ALA A 188 -17.21 13.24 10.97
C ALA A 188 -17.30 14.69 10.48
N SER A 189 -16.84 15.62 11.33
CA SER A 189 -16.75 17.04 11.04
C SER A 189 -15.57 17.67 11.79
N LYS A 190 -15.12 18.85 11.36
CA LYS A 190 -14.13 19.64 12.10
C LYS A 190 -14.82 20.78 12.81
N ARG A 191 -14.59 20.91 14.12
CA ARG A 191 -15.04 22.06 14.93
C ARG A 191 -13.81 22.62 15.63
N PHE A 192 -13.49 23.89 15.41
CA PHE A 192 -12.28 24.53 15.94
C PHE A 192 -11.00 23.69 15.73
N CYS A 193 -10.80 23.19 14.50
CA CYS A 193 -9.70 22.29 14.11
C CYS A 193 -9.67 20.91 14.79
N HIS A 194 -10.57 20.63 15.73
CA HIS A 194 -10.71 19.33 16.37
C HIS A 194 -11.70 18.46 15.60
N ARG A 195 -11.39 17.16 15.54
CA ARG A 195 -12.28 16.16 14.94
C ARG A 195 -13.44 15.87 15.89
N VAL A 196 -14.66 16.06 15.40
CA VAL A 196 -15.90 15.75 16.12
C VAL A 196 -16.74 14.81 15.26
N CYS A 197 -17.38 13.81 15.88
CA CYS A 197 -18.31 12.94 15.19
C CYS A 197 -19.73 13.13 15.74
N ASN A 198 -20.67 13.43 14.85
CA ASN A 198 -22.09 13.40 15.19
C ASN A 198 -22.62 11.97 14.95
N SER A 199 -23.12 11.33 16.01
CA SER A 199 -23.71 9.98 15.98
C SER A 199 -25.24 9.97 16.10
N GLU A 200 -25.92 11.11 16.11
CA GLU A 200 -27.39 11.22 16.31
C GLU A 200 -28.20 10.43 15.29
N HIS A 201 -27.68 10.29 14.07
CA HIS A 201 -28.35 9.57 12.97
C HIS A 201 -27.93 8.10 12.87
N VAL A 202 -27.07 7.60 13.77
CA VAL A 202 -26.63 6.20 13.79
C VAL A 202 -27.72 5.34 14.42
N ARG A 203 -28.27 4.40 13.65
CA ARG A 203 -29.34 3.51 14.11
C ARG A 203 -29.40 2.23 13.30
N GLY A 204 -29.89 1.16 13.93
CA GLY A 204 -30.25 -0.11 13.28
C GLY A 204 -29.12 -1.10 13.02
N TRP A 205 -27.86 -0.68 13.16
CA TRP A 205 -26.68 -1.51 12.85
C TRP A 205 -26.38 -2.62 13.86
N ASP A 206 -26.92 -2.50 15.06
CA ASP A 206 -26.79 -3.43 16.19
C ASP A 206 -27.79 -4.60 16.12
N LYS A 207 -28.83 -4.50 15.28
CA LYS A 207 -29.92 -5.48 15.23
C LYS A 207 -29.57 -6.75 14.48
N LYS A 208 -28.83 -6.63 13.37
CA LYS A 208 -28.33 -7.77 12.57
C LYS A 208 -26.95 -7.44 12.03
N PRO A 209 -26.08 -8.45 11.88
CA PRO A 209 -24.78 -8.22 11.27
C PRO A 209 -24.94 -7.92 9.77
N ALA A 210 -24.09 -7.04 9.26
CA ALA A 210 -23.90 -6.88 7.83
C ALA A 210 -23.12 -8.08 7.28
N ARG A 211 -23.55 -8.59 6.12
CA ARG A 211 -22.89 -9.68 5.42
C ARG A 211 -21.94 -9.10 4.39
N PHE A 212 -20.70 -9.55 4.41
CA PHE A 212 -19.68 -9.20 3.43
C PHE A 212 -19.37 -10.44 2.61
N GLN A 213 -19.19 -10.26 1.31
CA GLN A 213 -19.02 -11.36 0.37
C GLN A 213 -18.01 -10.97 -0.70
N LEU A 214 -17.33 -11.98 -1.25
CA LEU A 214 -16.50 -11.83 -2.45
C LEU A 214 -16.63 -13.06 -3.34
N TRP A 215 -16.45 -12.82 -4.64
CA TRP A 215 -16.41 -13.82 -5.69
C TRP A 215 -15.31 -13.47 -6.69
N THR A 216 -14.71 -14.50 -7.27
CA THR A 216 -13.72 -14.34 -8.34
C THR A 216 -14.13 -15.10 -9.59
N SER A 217 -13.61 -14.71 -10.75
CA SER A 217 -13.93 -15.34 -12.05
C SER A 217 -13.54 -16.81 -12.14
N ASP A 218 -12.60 -17.28 -11.33
CA ASP A 218 -12.17 -18.67 -11.23
C ASP A 218 -13.02 -19.48 -10.21
N GLY A 219 -14.08 -18.89 -9.67
CA GLY A 219 -15.07 -19.58 -8.84
C GLY A 219 -14.79 -19.59 -7.34
N GLN A 220 -13.79 -18.85 -6.84
CA GLN A 220 -13.60 -18.71 -5.40
C GLN A 220 -14.70 -17.85 -4.79
N TYR A 221 -15.04 -18.16 -3.54
CA TYR A 221 -16.06 -17.45 -2.79
C TYR A 221 -15.67 -17.40 -1.31
N ALA A 222 -15.88 -16.24 -0.69
CA ALA A 222 -15.80 -16.10 0.75
C ALA A 222 -16.91 -15.18 1.26
N ALA A 223 -17.33 -15.40 2.49
CA ALA A 223 -18.28 -14.53 3.16
C ALA A 223 -18.02 -14.45 4.66
N THR A 224 -18.21 -13.26 5.20
CA THR A 224 -18.10 -12.97 6.63
C THR A 224 -19.31 -12.15 7.08
N GLN A 225 -19.53 -12.08 8.39
CA GLN A 225 -20.59 -11.28 8.98
C GLN A 225 -20.02 -10.48 10.15
N HIS A 226 -20.34 -9.19 10.19
CA HIS A 226 -19.89 -8.29 11.24
C HIS A 226 -21.01 -7.35 11.68
N PHE A 227 -21.12 -7.12 12.98
CA PHE A 227 -21.88 -5.99 13.49
C PHE A 227 -21.08 -4.70 13.25
N LEU A 228 -21.76 -3.64 12.80
CA LEU A 228 -21.13 -2.34 12.70
C LEU A 228 -21.26 -1.63 14.05
N THR A 229 -20.13 -1.30 14.67
CA THR A 229 -20.05 -0.80 16.05
C THR A 229 -19.19 0.47 16.12
N ASP A 230 -18.98 0.98 17.34
CA ASP A 230 -18.05 2.08 17.65
C ASP A 230 -18.25 3.35 16.79
N PRO A 231 -19.36 4.07 16.97
CA PRO A 231 -19.57 5.35 16.32
C PRO A 231 -18.39 6.31 16.50
N GLY A 232 -18.03 7.01 15.42
CA GLY A 232 -16.92 7.96 15.41
C GLY A 232 -15.56 7.38 15.04
N LYS A 233 -15.41 6.06 14.94
CA LYS A 233 -14.14 5.44 14.52
C LYS A 233 -14.22 4.90 13.08
N TRP A 234 -13.13 5.02 12.34
CA TRP A 234 -12.96 4.30 11.08
C TRP A 234 -12.53 2.88 11.38
N ILE A 235 -13.33 1.91 10.93
CA ILE A 235 -13.09 0.49 11.11
C ILE A 235 -12.90 -0.16 9.75
N ILE A 236 -11.98 -1.13 9.71
CA ILE A 236 -11.70 -1.94 8.55
C ILE A 236 -12.34 -3.31 8.78
N TYR A 237 -13.40 -3.60 8.04
CA TYR A 237 -14.12 -4.88 8.10
C TYR A 237 -13.59 -5.84 7.04
N HIS A 238 -13.26 -7.06 7.44
CA HIS A 238 -12.72 -8.08 6.54
C HIS A 238 -13.88 -8.81 5.84
N ALA A 239 -13.92 -8.77 4.50
CA ALA A 239 -14.94 -9.45 3.71
C ALA A 239 -14.57 -10.90 3.39
N GLY A 240 -13.27 -11.19 3.31
CA GLY A 240 -12.73 -12.48 2.93
C GLY A 240 -11.38 -12.35 2.26
N ASN A 241 -10.85 -13.50 1.84
CA ASN A 241 -9.63 -13.61 1.07
C ASN A 241 -9.85 -14.41 -0.22
N PHE A 242 -9.01 -14.15 -1.21
CA PHE A 242 -8.93 -14.92 -2.45
C PHE A 242 -7.47 -15.09 -2.86
N THR A 243 -7.18 -16.09 -3.69
CA THR A 243 -5.86 -16.36 -4.25
C THR A 243 -5.79 -16.02 -5.72
N VAL A 244 -4.64 -15.55 -6.17
CA VAL A 244 -4.34 -15.36 -7.59
C VAL A 244 -3.20 -16.30 -7.94
N ASP A 245 -3.46 -17.27 -8.81
CA ASP A 245 -2.47 -18.26 -9.23
C ASP A 245 -1.76 -17.87 -10.53
N LYS A 246 -2.49 -17.23 -11.46
CA LYS A 246 -1.99 -16.83 -12.79
C LYS A 246 -1.74 -15.32 -12.85
N PRO A 247 -0.50 -14.85 -12.65
CA PRO A 247 -0.19 -13.42 -12.54
C PRO A 247 -0.33 -12.65 -13.86
N ASP A 248 -0.33 -13.34 -15.00
CA ASP A 248 -0.35 -12.73 -16.33
C ASP A 248 -1.76 -12.55 -16.92
N GLN A 249 -2.79 -12.95 -16.16
CA GLN A 249 -4.19 -12.82 -16.57
C GLN A 249 -4.89 -11.74 -15.74
N LEU A 250 -5.94 -11.16 -16.32
CA LEU A 250 -6.80 -10.25 -15.58
C LEU A 250 -7.62 -11.06 -14.57
N THR A 251 -7.48 -10.72 -13.30
CA THR A 251 -8.31 -11.29 -12.24
C THR A 251 -9.53 -10.41 -12.06
N LYS A 252 -10.71 -10.97 -12.27
CA LYS A 252 -11.98 -10.31 -12.01
C LYS A 252 -12.47 -10.68 -10.62
N VAL A 253 -12.57 -9.66 -9.77
CA VAL A 253 -13.01 -9.78 -8.38
C VAL A 253 -14.27 -8.96 -8.19
N LYS A 254 -15.34 -9.59 -7.71
CA LYS A 254 -16.56 -8.95 -7.26
C LYS A 254 -16.64 -9.05 -5.75
N PHE A 255 -17.17 -8.02 -5.10
CA PHE A 255 -17.38 -8.01 -3.66
C PHE A 255 -18.62 -7.21 -3.32
N SER A 256 -19.25 -7.56 -2.21
CA SER A 256 -20.42 -6.84 -1.73
C SER A 256 -20.49 -6.77 -0.21
N MET A 257 -21.20 -5.76 0.28
CA MET A 257 -21.67 -5.63 1.65
C MET A 257 -23.18 -5.45 1.60
N THR A 258 -23.91 -6.36 2.24
CA THR A 258 -25.37 -6.35 2.26
C THR A 258 -25.91 -6.42 3.69
N GLN A 259 -26.99 -5.69 3.93
CA GLN A 259 -27.82 -5.87 5.11
C GLN A 259 -29.26 -5.54 4.74
N ILE A 260 -29.90 -6.54 4.14
CA ILE A 260 -31.28 -6.44 3.69
C ILE A 260 -32.17 -6.84 4.87
N ASP A 261 -32.77 -5.84 5.51
CA ASP A 261 -33.72 -6.08 6.60
C ASP A 261 -34.80 -5.00 6.64
N CYS A 262 -36.02 -5.38 6.26
CA CYS A 262 -37.19 -4.52 6.26
C CYS A 262 -37.90 -4.43 7.63
N THR A 263 -37.27 -4.90 8.71
CA THR A 263 -37.82 -4.77 10.09
C THR A 263 -37.35 -3.54 10.83
N HIS A 264 -36.27 -2.89 10.36
CA HIS A 264 -35.77 -1.67 10.96
C HIS A 264 -35.01 -0.77 9.98
N LEU A 265 -35.16 0.53 10.22
CA LEU A 265 -34.44 1.56 9.50
C LEU A 265 -32.98 1.63 9.98
N LYS A 266 -32.06 1.74 9.01
CA LYS A 266 -30.61 1.89 9.21
C LYS A 266 -30.20 3.28 8.78
N GLY A 267 -29.23 3.89 9.43
CA GLY A 267 -28.76 5.24 9.07
C GLY A 267 -27.43 5.59 9.70
N GLY A 268 -26.81 6.65 9.21
CA GLY A 268 -25.57 7.18 9.75
C GLY A 268 -24.32 6.38 9.40
N LEU A 269 -24.30 5.65 8.27
CA LEU A 269 -23.10 4.92 7.81
C LEU A 269 -22.32 5.75 6.80
N CYS A 270 -21.02 5.92 7.03
CA CYS A 270 -20.06 6.39 6.04
C CYS A 270 -19.36 5.19 5.38
N VAL A 271 -19.46 5.10 4.05
CA VAL A 271 -18.68 4.21 3.20
C VAL A 271 -17.57 5.02 2.56
N ASP A 272 -16.32 4.71 2.89
CA ASP A 272 -15.16 5.38 2.31
C ASP A 272 -14.63 4.63 1.08
N SER A 273 -14.10 3.43 1.32
CA SER A 273 -13.43 2.67 0.28
C SER A 273 -13.38 1.18 0.59
N VAL A 274 -13.18 0.39 -0.46
CA VAL A 274 -12.80 -1.02 -0.37
C VAL A 274 -11.33 -1.16 -0.71
N LEU A 275 -10.60 -1.94 0.10
CA LEU A 275 -9.18 -2.22 -0.04
C LEU A 275 -8.99 -3.65 -0.51
N ILE A 276 -8.12 -3.84 -1.48
CA ILE A 276 -7.58 -5.15 -1.85
C ILE A 276 -6.10 -5.10 -1.53
N VAL A 277 -5.68 -5.86 -0.53
CA VAL A 277 -4.29 -5.82 -0.03
C VAL A 277 -3.71 -7.23 0.06
N PRO A 278 -2.42 -7.42 -0.26
CA PRO A 278 -1.77 -8.71 -0.10
C PRO A 278 -1.85 -9.17 1.36
N LYS A 279 -2.17 -10.45 1.57
CA LYS A 279 -2.05 -11.08 2.88
C LYS A 279 -0.57 -11.33 3.14
N MET A 280 0.02 -10.57 4.07
CA MET A 280 1.40 -10.81 4.49
C MET A 280 1.49 -12.21 5.12
N ARG A 281 2.52 -12.96 4.74
CA ARG A 281 2.84 -14.27 5.32
C ARG A 281 3.43 -14.10 6.71
#